data_AF-T0ZFX5-F1
#
_entry.id   AF-T0ZFX5-F1
#
_cell.length_a   1.000
_cell.length_b   1.000
_cell.length_c   1.000
_cell.angle_alpha   90.00
_cell.angle_beta   90.00
_cell.angle_gamma   90.00
#
_symmetry.space_group_name_H-M   'P 1'
#
loop_
_entity.id
_entity.type
_entity.pdbx_description
1 polymer ?
#
loop_
_entity_poly.entity_id
_entity_poly.type
_entity_poly.pdbx_seq_one_letter_code
_entity_poly.pdbx_strand_id
1 'polypeptide(L)'
;MRRASPATWRLAEDCAQDALLAALEHWPELGIPERPGAWLMTAAKRRALDHLRHRRLAAPRHEALGHETDLQHAIAAREFSEMIDARLDDAIGDELLRLMFTACHPLLAPEARSALTLRVMGGLSTTEIARAYLKPEATIAQRIVRAKRTLLEARVPFEVPRGDALQARLASVLEVLYLMFNEGYAASAGPEWMRP
;
A
#
# COMPACT_ATOMS: atom_id res chain seq x y z
N MET A 1 -27.78 -0.63 27.79
CA MET A 1 -26.38 -1.12 27.81
C MET A 1 -25.74 -0.85 26.45
N ARG A 2 -24.75 0.05 26.35
CA ARG A 2 -24.00 0.27 25.10
C ARG A 2 -22.98 -0.87 24.94
N ARG A 3 -23.05 -1.62 23.83
CA ARG A 3 -22.05 -2.66 23.51
C ARG A 3 -20.71 -1.99 23.23
N ALA A 4 -19.64 -2.48 23.86
CA ALA A 4 -18.28 -2.06 23.56
C ALA A 4 -17.90 -2.50 22.14
N SER A 5 -17.27 -1.60 21.37
CA SER A 5 -16.69 -1.88 20.05
C SER A 5 -15.51 -2.86 20.15
N PRO A 6 -15.16 -3.61 19.08
CA PRO A 6 -13.97 -4.44 19.00
C PRO A 6 -12.66 -3.75 19.48
N ALA A 7 -12.50 -2.46 19.18
CA ALA A 7 -11.32 -1.71 19.60
C ALA A 7 -11.29 -1.41 21.11
N THR A 8 -12.45 -1.35 21.76
CA THR A 8 -12.57 -1.05 23.20
C THR A 8 -12.40 -2.27 24.10
N TRP A 9 -12.67 -3.49 23.61
CA TRP A 9 -12.37 -4.70 24.42
C TRP A 9 -10.86 -4.95 24.48
N ARG A 10 -10.16 -4.80 23.35
CA ARG A 10 -8.73 -5.07 23.28
C ARG A 10 -7.94 -4.14 24.18
N LEU A 11 -8.31 -2.86 24.18
CA LEU A 11 -7.73 -1.87 25.09
C LEU A 11 -7.94 -2.21 26.57
N ALA A 12 -9.11 -2.75 26.92
CA ALA A 12 -9.40 -3.15 28.29
C ALA A 12 -8.57 -4.36 28.70
N GLU A 13 -8.35 -5.31 27.79
CA GLU A 13 -7.47 -6.46 28.00
C GLU A 13 -6.01 -6.04 28.17
N ASP A 14 -5.49 -5.19 27.28
CA ASP A 14 -4.12 -4.68 27.36
C ASP A 14 -3.87 -3.96 28.69
N CYS A 15 -4.82 -3.13 29.14
CA CYS A 15 -4.72 -2.44 30.44
C CYS A 15 -4.77 -3.40 31.64
N ALA A 16 -5.50 -4.51 31.52
CA ALA A 16 -5.57 -5.52 32.57
C ALA A 16 -4.28 -6.34 32.65
N GLN A 17 -3.70 -6.70 31.50
CA GLN A 17 -2.42 -7.39 31.41
C GLN A 17 -1.29 -6.52 31.96
N ASP A 18 -1.23 -5.23 31.61
CA ASP A 18 -0.25 -4.29 32.15
C ASP A 18 -0.35 -4.13 33.68
N ALA A 19 -1.58 -4.11 34.22
CA ALA A 19 -1.78 -4.08 35.66
C ALA A 19 -1.27 -5.35 36.35
N LEU A 20 -1.45 -6.51 35.71
CA LEU A 20 -0.95 -7.78 36.20
C LEU A 20 0.58 -7.86 36.13
N LEU A 21 1.19 -7.37 35.05
CA LEU A 21 2.64 -7.26 34.92
C LEU A 21 3.23 -6.39 36.03
N ALA A 22 2.65 -5.21 36.26
CA ALA A 22 3.08 -4.34 37.35
C ALA A 22 2.96 -5.01 38.73
N ALA A 23 1.92 -5.81 38.96
CA ALA A 23 1.80 -6.61 40.19
C ALA A 23 2.92 -7.65 40.31
N LEU A 24 3.21 -8.38 39.23
CA LEU A 24 4.26 -9.41 39.21
C LEU A 24 5.66 -8.82 39.41
N GLU A 25 5.91 -7.60 38.95
CA GLU A 25 7.16 -6.88 39.17
C GLU A 25 7.29 -6.37 40.61
N HIS A 26 6.23 -5.79 41.18
CA HIS A 26 6.34 -5.02 42.42
C HIS A 26 6.00 -5.82 43.69
N TRP A 27 5.10 -6.81 43.62
CA TRP A 27 4.70 -7.59 44.80
C TRP A 27 5.82 -8.46 45.40
N PRO A 28 6.76 -9.03 44.63
CA PRO A 28 7.89 -9.77 45.22
C PRO A 28 8.79 -8.90 46.11
N GLU A 29 8.92 -7.61 45.80
CA GLU A 29 9.79 -6.68 46.53
C GLU A 29 9.06 -5.92 47.64
N LEU A 30 7.83 -5.47 47.37
CA LEU A 30 7.06 -4.58 48.26
C LEU A 30 5.98 -5.32 49.07
N GLY A 31 5.80 -6.62 48.81
CA GLY A 31 4.73 -7.43 49.39
C GLY A 31 3.39 -7.26 48.67
N ILE A 32 2.51 -8.25 48.87
CA ILE A 32 1.15 -8.24 48.31
C ILE A 32 0.29 -7.27 49.14
N PRO A 33 -0.37 -6.27 48.52
CA PRO A 33 -1.26 -5.35 49.22
C PRO A 33 -2.45 -6.09 49.88
N GLU A 34 -2.99 -5.56 50.98
CA GLU A 34 -4.15 -6.17 51.67
C GLU A 34 -5.39 -6.34 50.78
N ARG A 35 -5.53 -5.51 49.74
CA ARG A 35 -6.65 -5.57 48.78
C ARG A 35 -6.14 -5.65 47.34
N PRO A 36 -5.64 -6.81 46.89
CA PRO A 36 -4.97 -6.94 45.60
C PRO A 36 -5.92 -6.68 44.42
N GLY A 37 -7.18 -7.11 44.50
CA GLY A 37 -8.18 -6.84 43.46
C GLY A 37 -8.49 -5.35 43.28
N ALA A 38 -8.59 -4.59 44.38
CA ALA A 38 -8.81 -3.15 44.33
C ALA A 38 -7.59 -2.41 43.76
N TRP A 39 -6.39 -2.89 44.09
CA TRP A 39 -5.14 -2.38 43.55
C TRP A 39 -5.06 -2.59 42.03
N LEU A 40 -5.31 -3.81 41.54
CA LEU A 40 -5.29 -4.15 40.12
C LEU A 40 -6.31 -3.32 39.32
N MET A 41 -7.53 -3.18 39.84
CA MET A 41 -8.56 -2.35 39.21
C MET A 41 -8.15 -0.87 39.13
N THR A 42 -7.44 -0.37 40.14
CA THR A 42 -6.95 1.01 40.16
C THR A 42 -5.79 1.20 39.18
N ALA A 43 -4.86 0.26 39.13
CA ALA A 43 -3.74 0.25 38.19
C ALA A 43 -4.23 0.21 36.73
N ALA A 44 -5.14 -0.71 36.40
CA ALA A 44 -5.72 -0.82 35.07
C ALA A 44 -6.47 0.46 34.64
N LYS A 45 -7.23 1.09 35.56
CA LYS A 45 -7.91 2.37 35.29
C LYS A 45 -6.94 3.51 35.03
N ARG A 46 -5.85 3.60 35.79
CA ARG A 46 -4.81 4.63 35.58
C ARG A 46 -4.14 4.45 34.22
N ARG A 47 -3.81 3.21 33.85
CA ARG A 47 -3.25 2.85 32.53
C ARG A 47 -4.18 3.22 31.37
N ALA A 48 -5.46 2.93 31.50
CA ALA A 48 -6.47 3.31 30.51
C ALA A 48 -6.58 4.85 30.35
N LEU A 49 -6.52 5.60 31.45
CA LEU A 49 -6.52 7.07 31.43
C LEU A 49 -5.26 7.63 30.77
N ASP A 50 -4.10 7.07 31.04
CA ASP A 50 -2.85 7.48 30.40
C ASP A 50 -2.86 7.17 28.91
N HIS A 51 -3.41 6.03 28.49
CA HIS A 51 -3.57 5.73 27.07
C HIS A 51 -4.54 6.72 26.38
N LEU A 52 -5.64 7.11 27.03
CA LEU A 52 -6.56 8.14 26.52
C LEU A 52 -5.89 9.51 26.44
N ARG A 53 -5.05 9.88 27.41
CA ARG A 53 -4.26 11.12 27.40
C ARG A 53 -3.23 11.12 26.27
N HIS A 54 -2.49 10.03 26.10
CA HIS A 54 -1.55 9.87 25.00
C HIS A 54 -2.25 9.97 23.64
N ARG A 55 -3.41 9.33 23.46
CA ARG A 55 -4.19 9.44 22.22
C ARG A 55 -4.66 10.87 21.93
N ARG A 56 -5.14 11.59 22.95
CA ARG A 56 -5.56 13.00 22.80
C ARG A 56 -4.40 13.93 22.47
N LEU A 57 -3.21 13.68 23.02
CA LEU A 57 -2.00 14.45 22.73
C LEU A 57 -1.39 14.07 21.37
N ALA A 58 -1.59 12.85 20.91
CA ALA A 58 -1.13 12.37 19.61
C ALA A 58 -2.03 12.86 18.47
N ALA A 59 -3.34 12.96 18.66
CA ALA A 59 -4.30 13.31 17.60
C ALA A 59 -3.94 14.57 16.78
N PRO A 60 -3.53 15.71 17.39
CA PRO A 60 -3.11 16.89 16.63
C PRO A 60 -1.81 16.69 15.84
N ARG A 61 -0.91 15.81 16.30
CA ARG A 61 0.35 15.49 15.62
C ARG A 61 0.11 14.55 14.43
N HIS A 62 -0.84 13.63 14.53
CA HIS A 62 -1.17 12.72 13.43
C HIS A 62 -1.86 13.44 12.26
N GLU A 63 -2.73 14.42 12.52
CA GLU A 63 -3.30 15.27 11.45
C GLU A 63 -2.23 16.16 10.80
N ALA A 64 -1.37 16.80 11.59
CA ALA A 64 -0.28 17.62 11.06
C ALA A 64 0.73 16.81 10.24
N LEU A 65 1.09 15.60 10.69
CA LEU A 65 1.96 14.68 9.94
C LEU A 65 1.25 14.15 8.69
N GLY A 66 -0.06 13.90 8.73
CA GLY A 66 -0.85 13.51 7.56
C GLY A 66 -0.82 14.60 6.47
N HIS A 67 -1.11 15.86 6.84
CA HIS A 67 -1.09 16.98 5.90
C HIS A 67 0.29 17.27 5.32
N GLU A 68 1.35 17.22 6.14
CA GLU A 68 2.73 17.39 5.67
C GLU A 68 3.14 16.26 4.72
N THR A 69 2.77 15.01 5.05
CA THR A 69 3.06 13.84 4.20
C THR A 69 2.27 13.89 2.90
N ASP A 70 1.02 14.33 2.93
CA ASP A 70 0.18 14.49 1.73
C ASP A 70 0.72 15.61 0.83
N LEU A 71 1.17 16.73 1.42
CA LEU A 71 1.82 17.82 0.68
C LEU A 71 3.15 17.36 0.07
N GLN A 72 3.98 16.64 0.82
CA GLN A 72 5.23 16.07 0.33
C GLN A 72 5.00 15.07 -0.81
N HIS A 73 3.97 14.22 -0.71
CA HIS A 73 3.58 13.32 -1.80
C HIS A 73 3.08 14.09 -3.03
N ALA A 74 2.28 15.14 -2.85
CA ALA A 74 1.79 15.96 -3.96
C ALA A 74 2.93 16.70 -4.68
N ILE A 75 3.91 17.21 -3.93
CA ILE A 75 5.11 17.87 -4.46
C ILE A 75 5.98 16.84 -5.20
N ALA A 76 6.29 15.71 -4.58
CA ALA A 76 7.08 14.65 -5.20
C ALA A 76 6.43 14.11 -6.47
N ALA A 77 5.10 13.98 -6.49
CA ALA A 77 4.35 13.56 -7.66
C ALA A 77 4.48 14.59 -8.81
N ARG A 78 4.46 15.90 -8.50
CA ARG A 78 4.64 16.97 -9.50
C ARG A 78 6.06 17.02 -10.03
N GLU A 79 7.07 16.99 -9.16
CA GLU A 79 8.49 16.97 -9.55
C GLU A 79 8.81 15.72 -10.40
N PHE A 80 8.25 14.57 -10.04
CA PHE A 80 8.36 13.36 -10.85
C PHE A 80 7.70 13.54 -12.22
N SER A 81 6.54 14.19 -12.30
CA SER A 81 5.88 14.55 -13.56
C SER A 81 6.80 15.36 -14.47
N GLU A 82 7.39 16.42 -13.93
CA GLU A 82 8.26 17.35 -14.66
C GLU A 82 9.54 16.65 -15.13
N MET A 83 10.12 15.78 -14.29
CA MET A 83 11.27 14.95 -14.66
C MET A 83 10.93 13.97 -15.79
N ILE A 84 9.76 13.32 -15.75
CA ILE A 84 9.31 12.43 -16.82
C ILE A 84 9.09 13.23 -18.11
N ASP A 85 8.40 14.36 -18.06
CA ASP A 85 8.20 15.22 -19.24
C ASP A 85 9.54 15.60 -19.90
N ALA A 86 10.56 15.94 -19.10
CA ALA A 86 11.90 16.22 -19.60
C ALA A 86 12.62 15.02 -20.23
N ARG A 87 12.47 13.80 -19.66
CA ARG A 87 13.03 12.57 -20.27
C ARG A 87 12.29 12.17 -21.54
N LEU A 88 10.99 12.42 -21.59
CA LEU A 88 10.17 12.13 -22.75
C LEU A 88 10.52 13.01 -23.94
N ASP A 89 11.02 14.22 -23.74
CA ASP A 89 11.49 15.07 -24.82
C ASP A 89 12.88 14.63 -25.38
N ASP A 90 13.58 13.68 -24.72
CA ASP A 90 14.82 13.07 -25.22
C ASP A 90 14.52 11.90 -26.18
N ALA A 91 14.73 12.13 -27.48
CA ALA A 91 14.20 11.31 -28.57
C ALA A 91 14.74 9.87 -28.69
N ILE A 92 15.75 9.49 -27.90
CA ILE A 92 16.41 8.17 -27.98
C ILE A 92 16.18 7.32 -26.70
N GLY A 93 15.60 7.90 -25.65
CA GLY A 93 15.76 7.35 -24.29
C GLY A 93 14.63 6.50 -23.69
N ASP A 94 13.38 6.57 -24.15
CA ASP A 94 12.29 6.08 -23.29
C ASP A 94 11.05 5.47 -23.96
N GLU A 95 11.20 4.82 -25.11
CA GLU A 95 10.08 4.18 -25.83
C GLU A 95 9.34 3.13 -24.97
N LEU A 96 10.06 2.42 -24.08
CA LEU A 96 9.46 1.46 -23.15
C LEU A 96 8.59 2.17 -22.11
N LEU A 97 9.06 3.26 -21.50
CA LEU A 97 8.28 4.00 -20.51
C LEU A 97 7.07 4.68 -21.15
N ARG A 98 7.23 5.20 -22.37
CA ARG A 98 6.11 5.71 -23.19
C ARG A 98 5.05 4.63 -23.39
N LEU A 99 5.45 3.41 -23.72
CA LEU A 99 4.56 2.27 -23.88
C LEU A 99 3.88 1.91 -22.54
N MET A 100 4.60 1.98 -21.40
CA MET A 100 4.03 1.73 -20.07
C MET A 100 2.94 2.73 -19.71
N PHE A 101 3.19 4.03 -19.90
CA PHE A 101 2.20 5.08 -19.65
C PHE A 101 1.03 5.01 -20.62
N THR A 102 1.25 4.57 -21.86
CA THR A 102 0.18 4.37 -22.83
C THR A 102 -0.73 3.20 -22.44
N ALA A 103 -0.15 2.06 -22.02
CA ALA A 103 -0.90 0.89 -21.59
C ALA A 103 -1.64 1.09 -20.26
N CYS A 104 -1.11 1.94 -19.36
CA CYS A 104 -1.75 2.29 -18.09
C CYS A 104 -2.90 3.30 -18.26
N HIS A 105 -3.70 3.17 -19.31
CA HIS A 105 -4.72 4.14 -19.69
C HIS A 105 -5.90 4.21 -18.69
N PRO A 106 -6.44 5.40 -18.38
CA PRO A 106 -7.51 5.56 -17.39
C PRO A 106 -8.84 4.86 -17.72
N LEU A 107 -9.06 4.52 -18.99
CA LEU A 107 -10.22 3.72 -19.44
C LEU A 107 -10.24 2.30 -18.88
N LEU A 108 -9.10 1.79 -18.44
CA LEU A 108 -8.99 0.49 -17.80
C LEU A 108 -9.14 0.63 -16.29
N ALA A 109 -9.76 -0.36 -15.65
CA ALA A 109 -9.69 -0.50 -14.19
C ALA A 109 -8.23 -0.63 -13.73
N PRO A 110 -7.86 -0.16 -12.52
CA PRO A 110 -6.47 -0.17 -12.03
C PRO A 110 -5.78 -1.52 -12.21
N GLU A 111 -6.41 -2.61 -11.81
CA GLU A 111 -5.79 -3.94 -11.89
C GLU A 111 -5.73 -4.51 -13.31
N ALA A 112 -6.48 -3.92 -14.26
CA ALA A 112 -6.42 -4.27 -15.67
C ALA A 112 -5.28 -3.53 -16.39
N ARG A 113 -4.95 -2.30 -15.94
CA ARG A 113 -3.79 -1.54 -16.43
C ARG A 113 -2.52 -2.33 -16.14
N SER A 114 -2.28 -2.64 -14.88
CA SER A 114 -1.06 -3.30 -14.43
C SER A 114 -0.94 -4.72 -14.97
N ALA A 115 -2.02 -5.52 -14.97
CA ALA A 115 -1.99 -6.87 -15.56
C ALA A 115 -1.70 -6.86 -17.08
N LEU A 116 -2.24 -5.91 -17.84
CA LEU A 116 -1.95 -5.78 -19.26
C LEU A 116 -0.49 -5.37 -19.51
N THR A 117 -0.01 -4.37 -18.78
CA THR A 117 1.36 -3.86 -18.91
C THR A 117 2.39 -4.93 -18.55
N LEU A 118 2.18 -5.68 -17.46
CA LEU A 118 3.06 -6.82 -17.09
C LEU A 118 3.12 -7.91 -18.17
N ARG A 119 2.00 -8.18 -18.85
CA ARG A 119 1.95 -9.18 -19.92
C ARG A 119 2.64 -8.73 -21.20
N VAL A 120 2.46 -7.47 -21.57
CA VAL A 120 2.89 -6.94 -22.88
C VAL A 120 4.31 -6.42 -22.85
N MET A 121 4.73 -5.77 -21.75
CA MET A 121 6.06 -5.18 -21.60
C MET A 121 6.93 -5.94 -20.61
N GLY A 122 6.37 -6.38 -19.48
CA GLY A 122 7.12 -7.12 -18.47
C GLY A 122 7.47 -8.55 -18.88
N GLY A 123 6.89 -9.07 -19.97
CA GLY A 123 7.12 -10.43 -20.44
C GLY A 123 6.62 -11.53 -19.48
N LEU A 124 5.81 -11.18 -18.47
CA LEU A 124 5.26 -12.17 -17.54
C LEU A 124 4.24 -13.07 -18.25
N SER A 125 4.24 -14.34 -17.87
CA SER A 125 3.19 -15.29 -18.24
C SER A 125 1.90 -14.98 -17.50
N THR A 126 0.76 -15.41 -18.05
CA THR A 126 -0.54 -15.28 -17.37
C THR A 126 -0.53 -15.97 -16.00
N THR A 127 0.17 -17.10 -15.89
CA THR A 127 0.31 -17.86 -14.64
C THR A 127 1.09 -17.06 -13.57
N GLU A 128 2.17 -16.38 -13.94
CA GLU A 128 2.94 -15.53 -13.03
C GLU A 128 2.11 -14.34 -12.54
N ILE A 129 1.42 -13.67 -13.46
CA ILE A 129 0.51 -12.57 -13.11
C ILE A 129 -0.62 -13.08 -12.20
N ALA A 130 -1.15 -14.27 -12.44
CA ALA A 130 -2.17 -14.89 -11.59
C ALA A 130 -1.69 -15.12 -10.16
N ARG A 131 -0.44 -15.55 -9.98
CA ARG A 131 0.19 -15.70 -8.66
C ARG A 131 0.39 -14.36 -7.97
N ALA A 132 0.92 -13.35 -8.68
CA ALA A 132 1.11 -12.01 -8.14
C ALA A 132 -0.21 -11.39 -7.64
N TYR A 133 -1.32 -11.66 -8.33
CA TYR A 133 -2.65 -11.17 -7.96
C TYR A 133 -3.42 -12.08 -7.00
N LEU A 134 -2.91 -13.28 -6.69
CA LEU A 134 -3.62 -14.33 -5.96
C LEU A 134 -5.02 -14.61 -6.56
N LYS A 135 -5.11 -14.69 -7.89
CA LYS A 135 -6.35 -14.97 -8.64
C LYS A 135 -6.21 -16.20 -9.54
N PRO A 136 -7.32 -16.86 -9.93
CA PRO A 136 -7.26 -17.93 -10.92
C PRO A 136 -6.71 -17.44 -12.26
N GLU A 137 -5.91 -18.25 -12.94
CA GLU A 137 -5.28 -17.90 -14.22
C GLU A 137 -6.31 -17.48 -15.29
N ALA A 138 -7.44 -18.19 -15.36
CA ALA A 138 -8.55 -17.84 -16.26
C ALA A 138 -9.11 -16.42 -16.02
N THR A 139 -9.09 -15.95 -14.75
CA THR A 139 -9.55 -14.60 -14.40
C THR A 139 -8.59 -13.54 -14.95
N ILE A 140 -7.28 -13.77 -14.80
CA ILE A 140 -6.25 -12.87 -15.34
C ILE A 140 -6.25 -12.89 -16.88
N ALA A 141 -6.36 -14.06 -17.49
CA ALA A 141 -6.46 -14.20 -18.95
C ALA A 141 -7.61 -13.36 -19.52
N GLN A 142 -8.82 -13.53 -18.96
CA GLN A 142 -9.99 -12.74 -19.37
C GLN A 142 -9.81 -11.25 -19.13
N ARG A 143 -9.18 -10.86 -18.00
CA ARG A 143 -8.89 -9.46 -17.69
C ARG A 143 -8.00 -8.83 -18.76
N ILE A 144 -6.91 -9.50 -19.14
CA ILE A 144 -5.98 -9.02 -20.18
C ILE A 144 -6.69 -8.91 -21.53
N VAL A 145 -7.49 -9.91 -21.92
CA VAL A 145 -8.25 -9.87 -23.19
C VAL A 145 -9.24 -8.71 -23.22
N ARG A 146 -10.02 -8.52 -22.14
CA ARG A 146 -10.97 -7.39 -22.04
C ARG A 146 -10.25 -6.05 -22.07
N ALA A 147 -9.09 -5.94 -21.41
CA ALA A 147 -8.29 -4.72 -21.42
C ALA A 147 -7.81 -4.37 -22.83
N LYS A 148 -7.22 -5.35 -23.56
CA LYS A 148 -6.81 -5.15 -24.97
C LYS A 148 -7.96 -4.70 -25.85
N ARG A 149 -9.13 -5.37 -25.73
CA ARG A 149 -10.33 -5.00 -26.49
C ARG A 149 -10.77 -3.57 -26.20
N THR A 150 -10.79 -3.18 -24.92
CA THR A 150 -11.21 -1.82 -24.50
C THR A 150 -10.30 -0.75 -25.10
N LEU A 151 -8.98 -0.96 -25.10
CA LEU A 151 -8.03 0.00 -25.71
C LEU A 151 -8.17 0.06 -27.24
N LEU A 152 -8.37 -1.08 -27.90
CA LEU A 152 -8.56 -1.17 -29.35
C LEU A 152 -9.84 -0.47 -29.81
N GLU A 153 -10.96 -0.70 -29.12
CA GLU A 153 -12.26 -0.07 -29.40
C GLU A 153 -12.19 1.45 -29.21
N ALA A 154 -11.47 1.90 -28.18
CA ALA A 154 -11.28 3.33 -27.91
C ALA A 154 -10.27 4.02 -28.84
N ARG A 155 -9.55 3.26 -29.69
CA ARG A 155 -8.48 3.77 -30.58
C ARG A 155 -7.51 4.71 -29.86
N VAL A 156 -7.07 4.27 -28.68
CA VAL A 156 -6.18 5.09 -27.84
C VAL A 156 -4.94 5.46 -28.64
N PRO A 157 -4.64 6.77 -28.79
CA PRO A 157 -3.47 7.20 -29.53
C PRO A 157 -2.21 6.71 -28.83
N PHE A 158 -1.22 6.32 -29.63
CA PHE A 158 0.10 5.96 -29.14
C PHE A 158 0.91 7.22 -28.85
N GLU A 159 0.45 7.94 -27.83
CA GLU A 159 1.01 9.22 -27.42
C GLU A 159 1.24 9.23 -25.93
N VAL A 160 2.32 9.89 -25.54
CA VAL A 160 2.70 9.97 -24.15
C VAL A 160 1.81 10.99 -23.44
N PRO A 161 1.11 10.60 -22.36
CA PRO A 161 0.31 11.55 -21.60
C PRO A 161 1.22 12.59 -20.93
N ARG A 162 0.76 13.84 -20.88
CA ARG A 162 1.43 14.96 -20.19
C ARG A 162 0.58 15.49 -19.05
N GLY A 163 1.21 16.16 -18.07
CA GLY A 163 0.52 16.82 -16.96
C GLY A 163 -0.42 15.88 -16.17
N ASP A 164 -1.67 16.30 -15.96
CA ASP A 164 -2.66 15.54 -15.17
C ASP A 164 -2.93 14.12 -15.71
N ALA A 165 -2.83 13.94 -17.02
CA ALA A 165 -3.00 12.62 -17.64
C ALA A 165 -1.86 11.65 -17.29
N LEU A 166 -0.68 12.16 -16.95
CA LEU A 166 0.46 11.39 -16.46
C LEU A 166 0.23 10.99 -15.00
N GLN A 167 -0.19 11.94 -14.17
CA GLN A 167 -0.53 11.71 -12.75
C GLN A 167 -1.60 10.62 -12.57
N ALA A 168 -2.64 10.63 -13.40
CA ALA A 168 -3.71 9.63 -13.37
C ALA A 168 -3.24 8.19 -13.67
N ARG A 169 -2.04 8.02 -14.24
CA ARG A 169 -1.45 6.74 -14.65
C ARG A 169 -0.24 6.34 -13.80
N LEU A 170 0.37 7.29 -13.09
CA LEU A 170 1.60 7.11 -12.32
C LEU A 170 1.50 5.97 -11.30
N ALA A 171 0.42 5.91 -10.52
CA ALA A 171 0.23 4.84 -9.53
C ALA A 171 0.27 3.43 -10.16
N SER A 172 -0.37 3.25 -11.32
CA SER A 172 -0.35 1.97 -12.04
C SER A 172 1.02 1.66 -12.66
N VAL A 173 1.75 2.67 -13.13
CA VAL A 173 3.12 2.49 -13.65
C VAL A 173 4.07 2.06 -12.52
N LEU A 174 4.01 2.71 -11.36
CA LEU A 174 4.80 2.34 -10.18
C LEU A 174 4.46 0.94 -9.68
N GLU A 175 3.18 0.55 -9.69
CA GLU A 175 2.75 -0.81 -9.38
C GLU A 175 3.39 -1.84 -10.33
N VAL A 176 3.41 -1.56 -11.64
CA VAL A 176 4.04 -2.44 -12.62
C VAL A 176 5.56 -2.54 -12.39
N LEU A 177 6.23 -1.41 -12.17
CA LEU A 177 7.67 -1.38 -11.91
C LEU A 177 8.01 -2.17 -10.64
N TYR A 178 7.21 -2.02 -9.58
CA TYR A 178 7.36 -2.77 -8.35
C TYR A 178 7.18 -4.28 -8.59
N LEU A 179 6.14 -4.69 -9.31
CA LEU A 179 5.88 -6.11 -9.60
C LEU A 179 6.93 -6.72 -10.54
N MET A 180 7.40 -5.98 -11.54
CA MET A 180 8.52 -6.39 -12.40
C MET A 180 9.80 -6.60 -11.58
N PHE A 181 10.12 -5.64 -10.70
CA PHE A 181 11.29 -5.74 -9.84
C PHE A 181 11.19 -6.92 -8.87
N ASN A 182 10.03 -7.14 -8.26
CA ASN A 182 9.81 -8.26 -7.35
C ASN A 182 9.97 -9.61 -8.03
N GLU A 183 9.45 -9.78 -9.25
CA GLU A 183 9.64 -11.02 -10.03
C GLU A 183 11.10 -11.19 -10.51
N GLY A 184 11.82 -10.09 -10.75
CA GLY A 184 13.25 -10.13 -11.11
C GLY A 184 14.18 -10.45 -9.93
N TYR A 185 13.80 -10.10 -8.70
CA TYR A 185 14.59 -10.38 -7.50
C TYR A 185 14.33 -11.78 -6.90
N ALA A 186 13.09 -12.28 -7.03
CA ALA A 186 12.71 -13.60 -6.58
C ALA A 186 11.95 -14.30 -7.72
N ALA A 187 12.69 -14.90 -8.66
CA ALA A 187 12.11 -15.59 -9.80
C ALA A 187 11.09 -16.65 -9.34
N SER A 188 9.79 -16.35 -9.49
CA SER A 188 8.71 -17.25 -9.09
C SER A 188 8.62 -18.51 -9.98
N ALA A 189 9.35 -18.51 -11.10
CA ALA A 189 9.55 -19.64 -12.00
C ALA A 189 10.79 -19.45 -12.90
N GLY A 190 11.47 -20.55 -13.23
CA GLY A 190 12.62 -20.58 -14.15
C GLY A 190 13.99 -20.53 -13.45
N PRO A 191 15.07 -21.00 -14.12
CA PRO A 191 16.42 -20.99 -13.56
C PRO A 191 17.16 -19.65 -13.73
N GLU A 192 16.65 -18.74 -14.55
CA GLU A 192 17.29 -17.45 -14.87
C GLU A 192 16.63 -16.29 -14.15
N TRP A 193 17.46 -15.43 -13.58
CA TRP A 193 17.04 -14.27 -12.79
C TRP A 193 16.83 -13.03 -13.66
N MET A 194 17.43 -13.00 -14.85
CA MET A 194 17.24 -11.96 -15.85
C MET A 194 16.43 -12.49 -17.03
N ARG A 195 15.44 -11.71 -17.48
CA ARG A 195 14.71 -11.95 -18.73
C ARG A 195 15.27 -11.04 -19.84
N PRO A 196 15.34 -11.52 -21.10
CA PRO A 196 15.79 -10.72 -22.24
C PRO A 196 14.80 -9.60 -22.61
#